data_AF-A0A816HFS9-F1
#
_entry.id   AF-A0A816HFS9-F1
#
_cell.length_a   1.000
_cell.length_b   1.000
_cell.length_c   1.000
_cell.angle_alpha   90.00
_cell.angle_beta   90.00
_cell.angle_gamma   90.00
#
_symmetry.space_group_name_H-M   'P 1'
#
loop_
_entity.id
_entity.type
_entity.pdbx_description
1 polymer ?
#
loop_
_entity_poly.entity_id
_entity_poly.type
_entity_poly.pdbx_seq_one_letter_code
_entity_poly.pdbx_strand_id
1 'polypeptide(L)'
;PRHDKLIVYQILVRLFGNRNLTNIVHGTIEQNGVGKMNDINDACLNELKRFGYTYIWYCGLLEHATLTDYTAYGIRKDNPYIVK
;
A
#
# COMPACT_ATOMS: atom_id res chain seq x y z
N PRO A 1 -0.28 -35.03 8.19
CA PRO A 1 -0.39 -33.55 8.27
C PRO A 1 0.13 -32.89 6.98
N ARG A 2 -0.72 -32.16 6.24
CA ARG A 2 -0.21 -31.26 5.18
C ARG A 2 0.56 -30.15 5.87
N HIS A 3 1.87 -30.13 5.73
CA HIS A 3 2.67 -28.96 6.04
C HIS A 3 2.49 -27.98 4.87
N ASP A 4 1.40 -27.21 4.89
CA ASP A 4 1.20 -26.15 3.91
C ASP A 4 2.31 -25.12 4.12
N LYS A 5 3.29 -25.13 3.21
CA LYS A 5 4.43 -24.23 3.26
C LYS A 5 3.92 -22.80 3.21
N LEU A 6 4.20 -22.04 4.25
CA LEU A 6 3.84 -20.63 4.36
C LEU A 6 4.78 -19.81 3.49
N ILE A 7 4.25 -19.27 2.40
CA ILE A 7 4.96 -18.40 1.45
C ILE A 7 4.19 -17.09 1.42
N VAL A 8 4.73 -16.09 2.12
CA VAL A 8 4.08 -14.79 2.34
C VAL A 8 4.54 -13.80 1.29
N TYR A 9 3.59 -13.12 0.66
CA TYR A 9 3.86 -11.93 -0.13
C TYR A 9 3.57 -10.69 0.73
N GLN A 10 4.62 -9.95 1.09
CA GLN A 10 4.47 -8.70 1.84
C GLN A 10 4.22 -7.54 0.87
N ILE A 11 3.12 -6.82 1.08
CA ILE A 11 2.68 -5.71 0.24
C ILE A 11 2.71 -4.42 1.05
N LEU A 12 3.44 -3.41 0.55
CA LEU A 12 3.24 -2.03 0.99
C LEU A 12 2.17 -1.38 0.10
N VAL A 13 0.94 -1.29 0.62
CA VAL A 13 -0.24 -0.88 -0.17
C VAL A 13 -0.08 0.51 -0.78
N ARG A 14 0.63 1.42 -0.09
CA ARG A 14 0.92 2.77 -0.58
C ARG A 14 1.63 2.80 -1.94
N LEU A 15 2.45 1.80 -2.23
CA LEU A 15 3.24 1.72 -3.48
C LEU A 15 2.66 0.71 -4.47
N PHE A 16 2.07 -0.38 -3.96
CA PHE A 16 1.56 -1.45 -4.80
C PHE A 16 0.38 -0.97 -5.65
N GLY A 17 0.44 -1.22 -6.96
CA GLY A 17 -0.62 -0.81 -7.89
C GLY A 17 -0.51 0.64 -8.39
N ASN A 18 0.33 1.49 -7.77
CA ASN A 18 0.56 2.84 -8.29
C ASN A 18 1.28 2.76 -9.65
N ARG A 19 0.60 3.22 -10.71
CA ARG A 19 1.14 3.26 -12.08
C ARG A 19 1.75 4.61 -12.43
N ASN A 20 1.64 5.60 -11.54
CA ASN A 20 2.29 6.89 -11.74
C ASN A 20 3.80 6.72 -11.55
N LEU A 21 4.56 7.06 -12.59
CA LEU A 21 6.02 6.96 -12.58
C LEU A 21 6.70 8.22 -12.02
N THR A 22 5.91 9.25 -11.74
CA THR A 22 6.40 10.50 -11.14
C THR A 22 6.91 10.24 -9.73
N ASN A 23 8.14 10.67 -9.46
CA ASN A 23 8.75 10.63 -8.13
C ASN A 23 9.32 12.01 -7.80
N ILE A 24 8.44 12.95 -7.49
CA ILE A 24 8.83 14.28 -7.02
C ILE A 24 9.14 14.17 -5.53
N VAL A 25 10.34 14.58 -5.14
CA VAL A 25 10.74 14.69 -3.73
C VAL A 25 9.79 15.67 -3.02
N HIS A 26 9.18 15.24 -1.93
CA HIS A 26 8.11 15.97 -1.22
C HIS A 26 6.86 16.28 -2.08
N GLY A 27 6.64 15.53 -3.16
CA GLY A 27 5.46 15.68 -4.00
C GLY A 27 4.17 15.27 -3.28
N THR A 28 3.06 15.90 -3.68
CA THR A 28 1.74 15.59 -3.14
C THR A 28 1.24 14.22 -3.63
N ILE A 29 0.16 13.74 -3.01
CA ILE A 29 -0.47 12.48 -3.42
C ILE A 29 -1.04 12.55 -4.84
N GLU A 30 -1.46 13.73 -5.30
CA GLU A 30 -1.92 13.98 -6.67
C GLU A 30 -0.76 13.94 -7.67
N GLN A 31 0.41 14.44 -7.28
CA GLN A 31 1.60 14.48 -8.13
C GLN A 31 2.25 13.11 -8.30
N ASN A 32 2.45 12.39 -7.19
CA ASN A 32 3.17 11.11 -7.19
C ASN A 32 2.24 9.88 -7.31
N GLY A 33 0.94 10.06 -7.09
CA GLY A 33 0.00 8.96 -6.99
C GLY A 33 0.18 8.15 -5.70
N VAL A 34 -0.73 7.20 -5.52
CA VAL A 34 -0.69 6.24 -4.41
C VAL A 34 -1.41 4.97 -4.80
N GLY A 35 -0.92 3.83 -4.31
CA GLY A 35 -1.64 2.55 -4.41
C GLY A 35 -2.86 2.52 -3.50
N LYS A 36 -3.88 1.75 -3.90
CA LYS A 36 -5.14 1.57 -3.17
C LYS A 36 -5.49 0.09 -3.06
N MET A 37 -6.34 -0.26 -2.10
CA MET A 37 -6.86 -1.64 -1.99
C MET A 37 -7.60 -2.11 -3.25
N ASN A 38 -8.19 -1.18 -4.02
CA ASN A 38 -8.84 -1.49 -5.29
C ASN A 38 -7.86 -2.04 -6.35
N ASP A 39 -6.55 -1.80 -6.20
CA ASP A 39 -5.53 -2.36 -7.08
C ASP A 39 -5.25 -3.84 -6.78
N ILE A 40 -5.61 -4.30 -5.56
CA ILE A 40 -5.49 -5.69 -5.11
C ILE A 40 -6.80 -6.43 -5.41
N ASN A 41 -7.10 -6.57 -6.70
CA ASN A 41 -8.32 -7.21 -7.21
C ASN A 41 -8.14 -8.71 -7.50
N ASP A 42 -9.20 -9.37 -7.93
CA ASP A 42 -9.20 -10.82 -8.23
C ASP A 42 -8.13 -11.24 -9.23
N ALA A 43 -7.86 -10.41 -10.25
CA ALA A 43 -6.80 -10.69 -11.21
C ALA A 43 -5.42 -10.70 -10.53
N CYS A 44 -5.13 -9.70 -9.68
CA CYS A 44 -3.91 -9.66 -8.89
C CYS A 44 -3.79 -10.88 -7.95
N LEU A 45 -4.85 -11.24 -7.24
CA LEU A 45 -4.86 -12.37 -6.30
C LEU A 45 -4.64 -13.71 -7.02
N ASN A 46 -5.27 -13.90 -8.18
CA ASN A 46 -5.08 -15.08 -9.01
C ASN A 46 -3.63 -15.19 -9.52
N GLU A 47 -3.04 -14.06 -9.90
CA GLU A 47 -1.62 -14.01 -10.30
C GLU A 47 -0.70 -14.37 -9.14
N LEU A 48 -0.88 -13.77 -7.95
CA LEU A 48 -0.09 -14.11 -6.76
C LEU A 48 -0.19 -15.60 -6.39
N LYS A 49 -1.39 -16.17 -6.51
CA LYS A 49 -1.61 -17.61 -6.32
C LYS A 49 -0.88 -18.44 -7.38
N ARG A 50 -0.88 -18.01 -8.65
CA ARG A 50 -0.14 -18.66 -9.73
C ARG A 50 1.38 -18.64 -9.50
N PHE A 51 1.90 -17.56 -8.89
CA PHE A 51 3.30 -17.48 -8.45
C PHE A 51 3.62 -18.36 -7.23
N GLY A 52 2.62 -18.96 -6.58
CA GLY A 52 2.81 -19.88 -5.46
C GLY A 52 2.78 -19.23 -4.08
N TYR A 53 2.38 -17.96 -3.98
CA TYR A 53 2.15 -17.33 -2.68
C TYR A 53 0.89 -17.91 -2.03
N THR A 54 0.97 -18.18 -0.73
CA THR A 54 -0.11 -18.77 0.05
C THR A 54 -0.76 -17.78 1.01
N TYR A 55 -0.07 -16.68 1.35
CA TYR A 55 -0.58 -15.63 2.23
C TYR A 55 -0.13 -14.25 1.75
N ILE A 56 -0.92 -13.23 2.08
CA ILE A 56 -0.58 -11.83 1.82
C ILE A 56 -0.47 -11.10 3.16
N TRP A 57 0.61 -10.36 3.34
CA TRP A 57 0.79 -9.48 4.48
C TRP A 57 0.73 -8.03 4.03
N TYR A 58 -0.41 -7.38 4.32
CA TYR A 58 -0.62 -5.96 4.05
C TYR A 58 0.07 -5.09 5.10
N CYS A 59 0.93 -4.19 4.64
CA CYS A 59 1.62 -3.21 5.46
C CYS A 59 1.19 -1.79 5.08
N GLY A 60 1.05 -0.93 6.09
CA GLY A 60 0.70 0.48 5.91
C GLY A 60 -0.75 0.74 5.49
N LEU A 61 -1.70 -0.11 5.89
CA LEU A 61 -3.12 -0.01 5.50
C LEU A 61 -3.95 0.90 6.41
N LEU A 62 -3.85 0.73 7.74
CA LEU A 62 -4.71 1.44 8.70
C LEU A 62 -4.38 2.93 8.74
N GLU A 63 -3.10 3.26 8.96
CA GLU A 63 -2.59 4.62 8.90
C GLU A 63 -1.06 4.56 8.79
N HIS A 64 -0.49 5.44 7.98
CA HIS A 64 0.94 5.71 7.94
C HIS A 64 1.10 7.21 8.06
N ALA A 65 2.05 7.63 8.89
CA ALA A 65 2.46 9.02 9.01
C ALA A 65 2.56 9.68 7.62
N THR A 66 1.81 10.75 7.41
CA THR A 66 1.65 11.35 6.08
C THR A 66 1.48 12.86 6.16
N LEU A 67 1.97 13.56 5.14
CA LEU A 67 1.76 15.00 4.95
C LEU A 67 0.44 15.31 4.22
N THR A 68 -0.29 14.28 3.76
CA THR A 68 -1.60 14.45 3.12
C THR A 68 -2.66 14.82 4.15
N ASP A 69 -3.43 15.87 3.87
CA ASP A 69 -4.51 16.32 4.74
C ASP A 69 -5.77 15.47 4.56
N TYR A 70 -6.10 14.68 5.59
CA TYR A 70 -7.32 13.87 5.65
C TYR A 70 -8.33 14.38 6.68
N THR A 71 -8.24 15.65 7.10
CA THR A 71 -9.16 16.24 8.10
C THR A 71 -10.62 16.23 7.65
N ALA A 72 -10.89 16.22 6.34
CA ALA A 72 -12.23 16.02 5.78
C ALA A 72 -12.87 14.67 6.18
N TYR A 73 -12.07 13.68 6.54
CA TYR A 73 -12.51 12.36 7.03
C TYR A 73 -12.37 12.22 8.56
N GLY A 74 -12.10 13.32 9.29
CA GLY A 74 -11.92 13.30 10.74
C GLY A 74 -10.55 12.82 11.21
N ILE A 75 -9.58 12.65 10.31
CA ILE A 75 -8.21 12.21 10.63
C ILE A 75 -7.36 13.45 10.95
N ARG A 76 -6.67 13.43 12.09
CA ARG A 76 -5.80 14.53 12.52
C ARG A 76 -4.55 14.57 11.64
N LYS A 77 -4.08 15.77 11.28
CA LYS A 77 -2.80 15.96 10.58
C LYS A 77 -1.62 15.45 11.43
N ASP A 78 -0.66 14.82 10.76
CA ASP A 78 0.61 14.46 11.38
C ASP A 78 1.55 15.67 11.53
N ASN A 79 2.52 15.54 12.43
CA ASN A 79 3.52 16.57 12.64
C ASN A 79 4.50 16.61 11.46
N PRO A 80 4.59 17.71 10.70
CA PRO A 80 5.40 17.78 9.49
C PRO A 80 6.91 17.65 9.74
N TYR A 81 7.37 17.86 10.97
CA TYR A 81 8.78 17.71 11.34
C TYR A 81 9.18 16.28 11.70
N ILE A 82 8.21 15.37 11.85
CA ILE A 82 8.44 13.96 12.22
C ILE A 82 8.26 13.03 11.02
N VAL A 83 7.32 13.35 10.12
CA VAL A 83 7.10 12.58 8.89
C VAL A 83 8.35 12.67 7.99
N LYS A 84 8.87 11.52 7.54
CA LYS A 84 10.04 11.40 6.66
C LYS A 84 9.63 10.87 5.29
#